data_AF-A0A967IFC7-F1
#
_entry.id   AF-A0A967IFC7-F1
#
_cell.length_a   1.000
_cell.length_b   1.000
_cell.length_c   1.000
_cell.angle_alpha   90.00
_cell.angle_beta   90.00
_cell.angle_gamma   90.00
#
_symmetry.space_group_name_H-M   'P 1'
#
loop_
_entity.id
_entity.type
_entity.pdbx_description
1 polymer ?
#
loop_
_entity_poly.entity_id
_entity_poly.type
_entity_poly.pdbx_seq_one_letter_code
_entity_poly.pdbx_strand_id
1 'polypeptide(L)' 'ADLMTVFGHESRIAHSGADAVAAFSDEQFDLTFMDVHMPGMNGVEACSKIRQSDPHAKLVFITG' A
#
# COMPACT_ATOMS: atom_id res chain seq x y z
N ALA A 1 -11.13 -10.75 11.83
CA ALA A 1 -10.94 -10.74 10.38
C ALA A 1 -11.26 -9.35 9.90
N ASP A 2 -10.33 -8.71 9.17
CA ASP A 2 -10.65 -7.43 8.52
C ASP A 2 -11.65 -7.66 7.38
N LEU A 3 -12.18 -6.57 6.81
CA LEU A 3 -13.19 -6.66 5.76
C LEU A 3 -12.67 -7.43 4.52
N MET A 4 -11.39 -7.29 4.19
CA MET A 4 -10.75 -7.98 3.07
C MET A 4 -10.76 -9.50 3.27
N THR A 5 -10.36 -9.95 4.47
CA THR A 5 -10.37 -11.37 4.84
C THR A 5 -11.79 -11.94 4.84
N VAL A 6 -12.78 -11.16 5.29
CA VAL A 6 -14.20 -11.58 5.27
C VAL A 6 -14.69 -11.82 3.85
N PHE A 7 -14.21 -11.04 2.88
CA PHE A 7 -14.51 -11.23 1.46
C PHE A 7 -13.62 -12.28 0.77
N GLY A 8 -12.73 -12.96 1.50
CA GLY A 8 -11.88 -14.03 0.98
C GLY A 8 -10.58 -13.56 0.33
N HIS A 9 -10.15 -12.33 0.59
CA HIS A 9 -8.86 -11.81 0.14
C HIS A 9 -7.77 -11.99 1.21
N GLU A 10 -6.52 -12.12 0.77
CA GLU A 10 -5.35 -11.99 1.64
C GLU A 10 -4.97 -10.51 1.77
N SER A 11 -4.64 -10.06 2.98
CA SER A 11 -4.29 -8.67 3.26
C SER A 11 -3.03 -8.59 4.12
N ARG A 12 -2.19 -7.59 3.84
CA ARG A 12 -1.07 -7.16 4.69
C ARG A 12 -1.29 -5.71 5.09
N ILE A 13 -1.14 -5.42 6.38
CA ILE A 13 -1.26 -4.06 6.91
C ILE A 13 0.11 -3.41 6.93
N ALA A 14 0.22 -2.21 6.37
CA ALA A 14 1.36 -1.32 6.52
C ALA A 14 0.95 -0.11 7.36
N HIS A 15 1.75 0.24 8.38
CA HIS A 15 1.43 1.32 9.31
C HIS A 15 2.04 2.67 8.92
N SER A 16 2.85 2.69 7.85
CA SER A 16 3.49 3.88 7.31
C SER A 16 3.81 3.70 5.82
N GLY A 17 4.10 4.81 5.12
CA GLY A 17 4.58 4.75 3.74
C GLY A 17 5.89 3.96 3.60
N ALA A 18 6.76 3.98 4.60
CA ALA A 18 7.99 3.19 4.61
C ALA A 18 7.71 1.68 4.70
N ASP A 19 6.78 1.28 5.58
CA ASP A 19 6.38 -0.12 5.71
C ASP A 19 5.72 -0.64 4.43
N ALA A 20 4.93 0.21 3.76
CA ALA A 20 4.30 -0.14 2.48
C ALA A 20 5.34 -0.38 1.39
N VAL A 21 6.35 0.50 1.26
CA VAL A 21 7.45 0.33 0.30
C VAL A 21 8.27 -0.93 0.62
N ALA A 22 8.52 -1.21 1.89
CA ALA A 22 9.22 -2.44 2.29
C ALA A 22 8.40 -3.69 1.95
N ALA A 23 7.09 -3.68 2.18
CA ALA A 23 6.21 -4.81 1.86
C ALA A 23 6.23 -5.17 0.37
N PHE A 24 6.24 -4.17 -0.52
CA PHE A 24 6.36 -4.36 -1.97
C PHE A 24 7.73 -4.93 -2.42
N SER A 25 8.73 -4.95 -1.54
CA SER A 25 9.99 -5.64 -1.81
C SER A 25 9.93 -7.13 -1.47
N ASP A 26 9.01 -7.53 -0.59
CA ASP A 26 8.86 -8.92 -0.12
C ASP A 26 7.82 -9.69 -0.93
N GLU A 27 6.74 -9.03 -1.35
CA GLU A 27 5.57 -9.65 -1.98
C GLU A 27 4.93 -8.75 -3.06
N GLN A 28 4.14 -9.36 -3.95
CA GLN A 28 3.36 -8.65 -4.97
C GLN A 28 1.92 -8.46 -4.50
N PHE A 29 1.33 -7.32 -4.86
CA PHE A 29 -0.05 -6.97 -4.50
C PHE A 29 -0.91 -6.71 -5.73
N ASP A 30 -2.08 -7.32 -5.76
CA ASP A 30 -3.07 -7.06 -6.81
C ASP A 30 -3.72 -5.67 -6.69
N LEU A 31 -3.83 -5.17 -5.46
CA LEU A 31 -4.44 -3.88 -5.13
C LEU A 31 -3.89 -3.35 -3.81
N THR A 32 -3.63 -2.04 -3.75
CA THR A 32 -3.23 -1.35 -2.53
C THR A 32 -4.15 -0.18 -2.24
N PHE A 33 -4.63 -0.10 -1.01
CA PHE A 33 -5.30 1.09 -0.48
C PHE A 33 -4.26 1.93 0.27
N MET A 34 -4.06 3.17 -0.15
CA MET A 34 -3.02 4.06 0.37
C MET A 34 -3.66 5.34 0.91
N ASP A 35 -3.41 5.66 2.18
CA ASP A 35 -3.77 6.98 2.71
C ASP A 35 -2.81 8.04 2.14
N VAL A 36 -3.35 9.17 1.68
CA VAL A 36 -2.53 10.30 1.22
C VAL A 36 -1.85 10.99 2.40
N HIS A 37 -2.54 11.12 3.53
CA HIS A 37 -2.10 11.87 4.70
C HIS A 37 -1.57 10.94 5.79
N MET A 38 -0.26 10.65 5.72
CA MET A 38 0.45 9.89 6.76
C MET A 38 1.57 10.74 7.39
N PRO A 39 1.87 10.59 8.69
CA PRO A 39 3.05 11.17 9.32
C PRO A 39 4.34 10.62 8.70
N GLY A 40 5.32 11.50 8.46
CA GLY A 40 6.61 11.10 7.87
C GLY A 40 6.55 11.04 6.34
N MET A 41 6.42 9.82 5.78
CA MET A 41 6.30 9.62 4.33
C MET A 41 4.83 9.65 3.92
N ASN A 42 4.44 10.61 3.08
CA ASN A 42 3.08 10.69 2.56
C ASN A 42 2.79 9.59 1.52
N GLY A 43 1.51 9.33 1.24
CA GLY A 43 1.12 8.25 0.34
C GLY A 43 1.60 8.43 -1.11
N VAL A 44 1.78 9.67 -1.56
CA VAL A 44 2.25 9.99 -2.92
C VAL A 44 3.73 9.63 -3.09
N GLU A 45 4.55 9.96 -2.10
CA GLU A 45 5.96 9.58 -2.06
C GLU A 45 6.13 8.05 -1.99
N ALA A 46 5.32 7.38 -1.17
CA ALA A 46 5.31 5.91 -1.10
C ALA A 46 4.94 5.29 -2.45
N CYS A 47 3.89 5.80 -3.11
CA CYS A 47 3.47 5.37 -4.45
C CYS A 47 4.59 5.54 -5.49
N SER A 48 5.30 6.68 -5.47
CA SER A 48 6.42 6.93 -6.38
C SER A 48 7.54 5.89 -6.20
N LYS A 49 7.87 5.54 -4.95
CA LYS A 49 8.87 4.51 -4.64
C LYS A 49 8.41 3.11 -5.03
N ILE A 50 7.17 2.75 -4.70
CA ILE A 50 6.57 1.46 -5.08
C ILE A 50 6.60 1.30 -6.60
N ARG A 51 6.25 2.33 -7.38
CA ARG A 51 6.27 2.28 -8.84
C ARG A 51 7.66 2.16 -9.45
N GLN A 52 8.72 2.50 -8.72
CA GLN A 52 10.09 2.27 -9.17
C GLN A 52 10.49 0.79 -9.09
N SER A 53 10.00 0.06 -8.09
CA SER A 53 10.23 -1.38 -7.95
C SER A 53 9.20 -2.24 -8.67
N ASP A 54 7.94 -1.79 -8.69
CA ASP A 54 6.82 -2.42 -9.40
C ASP A 54 6.04 -1.39 -10.23
N PRO A 55 6.40 -1.22 -11.52
CA PRO A 55 5.72 -0.29 -12.43
C PRO A 55 4.23 -0.57 -12.65
N HIS A 56 3.77 -1.79 -12.33
CA HIS A 56 2.39 -2.25 -12.55
C HIS A 56 1.52 -2.19 -11.29
N ALA A 57 2.08 -1.76 -10.15
CA ALA A 57 1.36 -1.61 -8.90
C ALA A 57 0.06 -0.79 -9.08
N LYS A 58 -1.05 -1.34 -8.59
CA LYS A 58 -2.38 -0.70 -8.61
C LYS A 58 -2.67 -0.09 -7.25
N LEU A 59 -2.69 1.25 -7.18
CA LEU A 59 -2.92 1.98 -5.95
C LEU A 59 -4.22 2.79 -6.02
N VAL A 60 -5.04 2.66 -4.99
CA VAL A 60 -6.23 3.49 -4.74
C VAL A 60 -5.91 4.39 -3.55
N PHE A 61 -5.94 5.70 -3.79
CA PHE A 61 -5.75 6.67 -2.73
C PHE A 61 -7.04 6.88 -1.94
N ILE A 62 -6.91 6.86 -0.63
CA ILE A 62 -7.98 7.19 0.31
C ILE A 62 -7.60 8.51 0.99
N THR A 63 -8.54 9.44 1.06
CA THR A 63 -8.42 10.71 1.77
C THR A 63 -9.60 10.84 2.72
N GLY A 64 -9.34 11.36 3.93
CA GLY A 64 -10.39 11.79 4.87
C GLY A 64 -10.85 13.22 4.64
#